data_AF-A0A973VYH6-F1
#
_entry.id   AF-A0A973VYH6-F1
#
_cell.length_a   1.000
_cell.length_b   1.000
_cell.length_c   1.000
_cell.angle_alpha   90.00
_cell.angle_beta   90.00
_cell.angle_gamma   90.00
#
_symmetry.space_group_name_H-M   'P 1'
#
loop_
_entity.id
_entity.type
_entity.pdbx_description
1 polymer ?
#
loop_
_entity_poly.entity_id
_entity_poly.type
_entity_poly.pdbx_seq_one_letter_code
_entity_poly.pdbx_strand_id
1 'polypeptide(L)'
;MGSAASSLPGPIAGASESGRPRLTVDRLARRARQRRQIQSMIAACFVLDAVVLLIYAHAGTTSVLVATSYALTGLSLVAVYVLLSERGFHERFRDHYLVAPQSAIIMVNLLVFTYIAPEVGVLFLCNLFVVFGFGALRTSARQTAIVWTIMVLGLAALFLGTDKAIGMPTGTRIDRLATMLVFALTIGRCMYLGIFSSSMQQSLYQSGLKLKEAYRRIEELAELDELTGTSNRRSIMRTLEEEIARCARNGSSCAVALIDLDHFKRINDVYGHPIGDEALRTFAIGMFANLRSIDRFGRYGGEEFLLVLPDLSQDQAMRALERLRKIIADLDWSAFSPGMQVTISAGVTTLKPRENSDTLLARADGALYAAKARGRNRIASA
;
A
#
# COMPACT_ATOMS: atom_id res chain seq x y z
N MET A 1 -21.63 -23.25 -18.51
CA MET A 1 -22.17 -22.57 -17.32
C MET A 1 -22.31 -23.60 -16.23
N GLY A 2 -21.56 -23.46 -15.15
CA GLY A 2 -21.49 -24.44 -14.06
C GLY A 2 -20.22 -24.24 -13.24
N SER A 3 -20.42 -23.85 -11.99
CA SER A 3 -19.48 -23.42 -10.95
C SER A 3 -18.41 -24.43 -10.50
N ALA A 4 -17.18 -23.96 -10.24
CA ALA A 4 -16.27 -24.39 -9.16
C ALA A 4 -15.03 -23.45 -9.13
N ALA A 5 -15.01 -22.36 -8.36
CA ALA A 5 -14.58 -22.29 -6.95
C ALA A 5 -13.19 -22.90 -6.71
N SER A 6 -12.14 -22.11 -6.94
CA SER A 6 -10.76 -22.41 -6.55
C SER A 6 -10.57 -22.25 -5.04
N SER A 7 -10.10 -23.31 -4.40
CA SER A 7 -9.74 -23.38 -2.99
C SER A 7 -8.40 -22.69 -2.74
N LEU A 8 -8.42 -21.60 -1.98
CA LEU A 8 -7.24 -20.96 -1.38
C LEU A 8 -6.66 -21.85 -0.26
N PRO A 9 -5.32 -21.91 -0.08
CA PRO A 9 -4.72 -22.61 1.06
C PRO A 9 -5.05 -21.87 2.38
N GLY A 10 -5.38 -22.66 3.41
CA GLY A 10 -5.74 -22.15 4.74
C GLY A 10 -4.60 -21.45 5.49
N PRO A 11 -4.95 -20.62 6.50
CA PRO A 11 -3.98 -19.80 7.22
C PRO A 11 -3.17 -20.62 8.24
N ILE A 12 -1.90 -20.22 8.38
CA ILE A 12 -0.95 -20.65 9.39
C ILE A 12 -1.60 -20.61 10.78
N ALA A 13 -1.71 -21.78 11.42
CA ALA A 13 -2.15 -21.93 12.79
C ALA A 13 -1.15 -21.24 13.74
N GLY A 14 -1.59 -20.20 14.43
CA GLY A 14 -0.77 -19.43 15.38
C GLY A 14 -1.21 -17.99 15.65
N ALA A 15 -2.32 -17.51 15.07
CA ALA A 15 -2.86 -16.18 15.38
C ALA A 15 -3.87 -16.27 16.54
N SER A 16 -3.40 -15.99 17.76
CA SER A 16 -4.29 -15.70 18.89
C SER A 16 -5.29 -14.59 18.53
N GLU A 17 -6.56 -14.78 18.88
CA GLU A 17 -7.64 -13.80 18.77
C GLU A 17 -7.35 -12.51 19.56
N SER A 18 -6.56 -11.59 19.01
CA SER A 18 -6.51 -10.16 19.40
C SER A 18 -5.77 -9.27 18.39
N GLY A 19 -5.69 -9.70 17.12
CA GLY A 19 -4.84 -9.10 16.08
C GLY A 19 -5.32 -7.79 15.46
N ARG A 20 -5.66 -6.76 16.26
CA ARG A 20 -5.53 -5.38 15.75
C ARG A 20 -4.06 -4.99 15.92
N PRO A 21 -3.32 -4.62 14.86
CA PRO A 21 -1.96 -4.14 15.02
C PRO A 21 -1.98 -2.96 16.01
N ARG A 22 -1.31 -3.10 17.17
CA ARG A 22 -1.20 -2.04 18.15
C ARG A 22 -0.64 -0.82 17.43
N LEU A 23 -1.47 0.21 17.29
CA LEU A 23 -1.08 1.46 16.65
C LEU A 23 0.10 2.02 17.43
N THR A 24 1.14 2.45 16.72
CA THR A 24 2.29 3.10 17.35
C THR A 24 1.81 4.33 18.15
N VAL A 25 2.47 4.60 19.28
CA VAL A 25 2.13 5.71 20.18
C VAL A 25 2.02 7.03 19.41
N ASP A 26 2.89 7.24 18.42
CA ASP A 26 2.87 8.42 17.54
C ASP A 26 1.61 8.54 16.68
N ARG A 27 1.09 7.41 16.17
CA ARG A 27 -0.15 7.39 15.38
C ARG A 27 -1.36 7.72 16.25
N LEU A 28 -1.39 7.23 17.48
CA LEU A 28 -2.45 7.56 18.45
C LEU A 28 -2.39 9.04 18.84
N ALA A 29 -1.20 9.57 19.14
CA ALA A 29 -0.98 10.98 19.45
C ALA A 29 -1.36 11.90 18.28
N ARG A 30 -1.03 11.51 17.03
CA ARG A 30 -1.42 12.26 15.83
C ARG A 30 -2.94 12.30 15.63
N ARG A 31 -3.63 11.17 15.81
CA ARG A 31 -5.10 11.09 15.75
C ARG A 31 -5.74 11.95 16.83
N ALA A 32 -5.24 11.91 18.07
CA ALA A 32 -5.74 12.73 19.16
C ALA A 32 -5.60 14.23 18.88
N ARG A 33 -4.45 14.67 18.36
CA ARG A 33 -4.24 16.07 17.93
C ARG A 33 -5.22 16.50 16.85
N GLN A 34 -5.40 15.68 15.81
CA GLN A 34 -6.34 15.96 14.74
C GLN A 34 -7.79 16.06 15.24
N ARG A 35 -8.21 15.21 16.18
CA ARG A 35 -9.54 15.31 16.81
C ARG A 35 -9.74 16.63 17.53
N ARG A 36 -8.77 17.05 18.37
CA ARG A 36 -8.85 18.33 19.08
C ARG A 36 -8.94 19.51 18.12
N GLN A 37 -8.16 19.48 17.03
CA GLN A 37 -8.22 20.51 15.97
C GLN A 37 -9.59 20.59 15.30
N ILE A 38 -10.21 19.44 15.00
CA ILE A 38 -11.57 19.39 14.41
C ILE A 38 -12.59 19.98 15.40
N GLN A 39 -12.54 19.57 16.67
CA GLN A 39 -13.47 20.08 17.68
C GLN A 39 -13.28 21.58 17.95
N SER A 40 -12.04 22.08 18.00
CA SER A 40 -11.76 23.51 18.16
C SER A 40 -12.28 24.32 16.96
N MET A 41 -12.16 23.79 15.75
CA MET A 41 -12.71 24.44 14.55
C MET A 41 -14.23 24.53 14.61
N ILE A 42 -14.91 23.43 15.00
CA ILE A 42 -16.37 23.41 15.13
C ILE A 42 -16.84 24.39 16.22
N ALA A 43 -16.17 24.43 17.37
CA ALA A 43 -16.46 25.41 18.41
C ALA A 43 -16.30 26.86 17.91
N ALA A 44 -15.23 27.14 17.16
CA ALA A 44 -15.01 28.46 16.57
C ALA A 44 -16.12 28.84 15.59
N CYS A 45 -16.63 27.90 14.78
CA CYS A 45 -17.77 28.15 13.90
C CYS A 45 -19.02 28.56 14.70
N PHE A 46 -19.38 27.81 15.74
CA PHE A 46 -20.53 28.14 16.60
C PHE A 46 -20.40 29.51 17.26
N VAL A 47 -19.21 29.86 17.76
CA VAL A 47 -18.95 31.18 18.37
C VAL A 47 -19.06 32.30 17.34
N LEU A 48 -18.43 32.16 16.18
CA LEU A 48 -18.50 33.17 15.12
C LEU A 48 -19.93 33.40 14.63
N ASP A 49 -20.70 32.33 14.45
CA ASP A 49 -22.10 32.41 14.05
C ASP A 49 -22.96 33.07 15.14
N ALA A 50 -22.71 32.77 16.42
CA ALA A 50 -23.39 33.43 17.53
C ALA A 50 -23.09 34.93 17.59
N VAL A 51 -21.86 35.36 17.27
CA VAL A 51 -21.53 36.79 17.12
C VAL A 51 -22.35 37.42 15.99
N VAL A 52 -22.49 36.76 14.84
CA VAL A 52 -23.34 37.26 13.76
C VAL A 52 -24.81 37.33 14.18
N LEU A 53 -25.32 36.33 14.92
CA LEU A 53 -26.67 36.35 15.48
C LEU A 53 -26.87 37.49 16.50
N LEU A 54 -25.86 37.85 17.29
CA LEU A 54 -25.91 39.01 18.18
C LEU A 54 -25.98 40.33 17.40
N ILE A 55 -25.34 40.42 16.22
CA ILE A 55 -25.46 41.59 15.34
C ILE A 55 -26.90 41.70 14.80
N TYR A 56 -27.51 40.59 14.38
CA TYR A 56 -28.93 40.58 13.99
C TYR A 56 -29.85 40.93 15.17
N ALA A 57 -29.53 40.46 16.38
CA ALA A 57 -30.30 40.80 17.57
C ALA A 57 -30.20 42.28 17.91
N HIS A 58 -29.03 42.88 17.74
CA HIS A 58 -28.83 44.32 17.90
C HIS A 58 -29.61 45.15 16.85
N ALA A 59 -29.76 44.62 15.63
CA ALA A 59 -30.59 45.23 14.59
C ALA A 59 -32.10 45.09 14.83
N GLY A 60 -32.51 44.30 15.84
CA GLY A 60 -33.92 44.03 16.17
C GLY A 60 -34.55 42.91 15.34
N THR A 61 -33.75 42.22 14.52
CA THR A 61 -34.21 41.21 13.57
C THR A 61 -34.52 39.89 14.28
N THR A 62 -33.72 39.50 15.27
CA THR A 62 -33.95 38.28 16.08
C THR A 62 -33.69 38.55 17.56
N SER A 63 -33.84 37.55 18.42
CA SER A 63 -33.63 37.71 19.86
C SER A 63 -32.21 37.32 20.29
N VAL A 64 -31.71 37.96 21.35
CA VAL A 64 -30.45 37.55 22.03
C VAL A 64 -30.53 36.11 22.56
N LEU A 65 -31.74 35.64 22.86
CA LEU A 65 -31.96 34.26 23.29
C LEU A 65 -31.61 33.25 22.19
N VAL A 66 -31.90 33.56 20.92
CA VAL A 66 -31.52 32.68 19.78
C VAL A 66 -30.01 32.55 19.67
N ALA A 67 -29.28 33.67 19.75
CA ALA A 67 -27.82 33.68 19.67
C ALA A 67 -27.15 32.90 20.81
N THR A 68 -27.60 33.13 22.05
CA THR A 68 -27.07 32.46 23.25
C THR A 68 -27.44 30.98 23.28
N SER A 69 -28.67 30.62 22.91
CA SER A 69 -29.10 29.22 22.79
C SER A 69 -28.30 28.47 21.73
N TYR A 70 -28.06 29.08 20.56
CA TYR A 70 -27.27 28.49 19.49
C TYR A 70 -25.82 28.23 19.92
N ALA A 71 -25.19 29.21 20.58
CA ALA A 71 -23.85 29.04 21.13
C ALA A 71 -23.82 27.92 22.18
N LEU A 72 -24.79 27.91 23.11
CA LEU A 72 -24.83 26.94 24.20
C LEU A 72 -25.04 25.51 23.69
N THR A 73 -25.97 25.28 22.75
CA THR A 73 -26.21 23.94 22.19
C THR A 73 -24.99 23.46 21.39
N GLY A 74 -24.41 24.33 20.57
CA GLY A 74 -23.21 24.02 19.79
C GLY A 74 -21.99 23.69 20.64
N LEU A 75 -21.69 24.52 21.63
CA LEU A 75 -20.56 24.29 22.55
C LEU A 75 -20.77 23.08 23.45
N SER A 76 -22.01 22.82 23.89
CA SER A 76 -22.35 21.61 24.65
C SER A 76 -22.13 20.36 23.79
N LEU A 77 -22.53 20.39 22.52
CA LEU A 77 -22.28 19.29 21.60
C LEU A 77 -20.77 19.03 21.42
N VAL A 78 -19.98 20.08 21.22
CA VAL A 78 -18.52 19.97 21.13
C VAL A 78 -17.93 19.39 22.42
N ALA A 79 -18.38 19.86 23.60
CA ALA A 79 -17.92 19.36 24.89
C ALA A 79 -18.22 17.86 25.05
N VAL A 80 -19.42 17.41 24.67
CA VAL A 80 -19.79 15.99 24.66
C VAL A 80 -18.84 15.18 23.77
N TYR A 81 -18.54 15.65 22.55
CA TYR A 81 -17.62 14.95 21.66
C TYR A 81 -16.17 14.93 22.15
N VAL A 82 -15.71 16.00 22.80
CA VAL A 82 -14.38 16.04 23.45
C VAL A 82 -14.32 15.02 24.59
N LEU A 83 -15.32 14.97 25.47
CA LEU A 83 -15.41 14.00 26.57
C LEU A 83 -15.47 12.55 26.06
N LEU A 84 -16.27 12.28 25.03
CA LEU A 84 -16.30 10.97 24.38
C LEU A 84 -14.94 10.60 23.76
N SER A 85 -14.22 11.60 23.25
CA SER A 85 -12.89 11.43 22.70
C SER A 85 -11.86 11.08 23.78
N GLU A 86 -11.90 11.75 24.92
CA GLU A 86 -10.98 11.51 26.05
C GLU A 86 -11.22 10.15 26.73
N ARG A 87 -12.48 9.68 26.76
CA ARG A 87 -12.84 8.35 27.29
C ARG A 87 -12.56 7.17 26.35
N GLY A 88 -11.96 7.40 25.18
CA GLY A 88 -11.62 6.33 24.24
C GLY A 88 -12.83 5.67 23.53
N PHE A 89 -14.04 6.22 23.67
CA PHE A 89 -15.27 5.62 23.13
C PHE A 89 -15.21 5.41 21.59
N HIS A 90 -14.50 6.30 20.91
CA HIS A 90 -14.29 6.31 19.46
C HIS A 90 -13.45 5.12 18.94
N GLU A 91 -12.68 4.42 19.77
CA GLU A 91 -11.89 3.24 19.36
C GLU A 91 -12.75 2.02 19.03
N ARG A 92 -14.03 2.05 19.45
CA ARG A 92 -15.04 1.02 19.15
C ARG A 92 -15.52 1.08 17.70
N PHE A 93 -15.36 2.22 17.02
CA PHE A 93 -15.91 2.47 15.69
C PHE A 93 -14.82 2.51 14.61
N ARG A 94 -15.18 2.10 13.38
CA ARG A 94 -14.27 2.20 12.21
C ARG A 94 -13.91 3.67 11.91
N ASP A 95 -14.88 4.58 12.00
CA ASP A 95 -14.64 6.02 11.97
C ASP A 95 -14.25 6.53 13.36
N HIS A 96 -12.94 6.72 13.56
CA HIS A 96 -12.37 7.15 14.84
C HIS A 96 -12.62 8.63 15.15
N TYR A 97 -13.14 9.39 14.19
CA TYR A 97 -13.46 10.81 14.34
C TYR A 97 -14.96 11.05 14.55
N LEU A 98 -15.79 10.00 14.38
CA LEU A 98 -17.25 10.07 14.50
C LEU A 98 -17.85 11.21 13.65
N VAL A 99 -17.29 11.44 12.45
CA VAL A 99 -17.66 12.58 11.60
C VAL A 99 -19.12 12.46 11.15
N ALA A 100 -19.54 11.28 10.68
CA ALA A 100 -20.91 11.08 10.20
C ALA A 100 -21.99 11.37 11.27
N PRO A 101 -21.96 10.76 12.47
CA PRO A 101 -22.95 11.06 13.49
C PRO A 101 -22.84 12.51 14.00
N GLN A 102 -21.63 13.08 14.08
CA GLN A 102 -21.46 14.47 14.48
C GLN A 102 -22.07 15.44 13.44
N SER A 103 -21.81 15.23 12.16
CA SER A 103 -22.41 16.01 11.07
C SER A 103 -23.94 15.90 11.07
N ALA A 104 -24.50 14.72 11.32
CA ALA A 104 -25.95 14.54 11.39
C ALA A 104 -26.58 15.33 12.55
N ILE A 105 -25.99 15.29 13.74
CA ILE A 105 -26.51 16.05 14.89
C ILE A 105 -26.37 17.55 14.68
N ILE A 106 -25.23 18.03 14.16
CA ILE A 106 -25.05 19.46 13.84
C ILE A 106 -26.08 19.89 12.79
N MET A 107 -26.35 19.07 11.79
CA MET A 107 -27.33 19.36 10.76
C MET A 107 -28.76 19.45 11.30
N VAL A 108 -29.15 18.52 12.17
CA VAL A 108 -30.45 18.59 12.86
C VAL A 108 -30.53 19.87 13.70
N ASN A 109 -29.47 20.22 14.43
CA ASN A 109 -29.42 21.48 15.18
C ASN A 109 -29.60 22.70 14.26
N LEU A 110 -28.91 22.75 13.11
CA LEU A 110 -29.07 23.83 12.14
C LEU A 110 -30.51 23.93 11.63
N LEU A 111 -31.15 22.81 11.26
CA LEU A 111 -32.54 22.80 10.82
C LEU A 111 -33.53 23.26 11.91
N VAL A 112 -33.31 22.86 13.17
CA VAL A 112 -34.11 23.32 14.31
C VAL A 112 -34.00 24.83 14.50
N PHE A 113 -32.79 25.39 14.39
CA PHE A 113 -32.61 26.83 14.49
C PHE A 113 -33.17 27.59 13.29
N THR A 114 -33.11 27.03 12.08
CA THR A 114 -33.84 27.58 10.92
C THR A 114 -35.34 27.63 11.16
N TYR A 115 -35.90 26.63 11.85
CA TYR A 115 -37.31 26.63 12.22
C TYR A 115 -37.62 27.66 13.33
N ILE A 116 -36.77 27.78 14.36
CA ILE A 116 -37.02 28.67 15.51
C ILE A 116 -36.88 30.14 15.12
N ALA A 117 -35.87 30.49 14.33
CA ALA A 117 -35.56 31.85 13.90
C ALA A 117 -35.53 31.94 12.36
N PRO A 118 -36.68 31.76 11.70
CA PRO A 118 -36.77 31.71 10.24
C PRO A 118 -36.31 33.02 9.58
N GLU A 119 -36.44 34.16 10.24
CA GLU A 119 -36.05 35.46 9.73
C GLU A 119 -34.56 35.58 9.39
N VAL A 120 -33.69 34.90 10.14
CA VAL A 120 -32.23 34.82 9.92
C VAL A 120 -31.81 33.48 9.29
N GLY A 121 -32.76 32.75 8.71
CA GLY A 121 -32.59 31.38 8.25
C GLY A 121 -31.47 31.16 7.23
N VAL A 122 -31.11 32.19 6.45
CA VAL A 122 -29.97 32.15 5.52
C VAL A 122 -28.66 31.73 6.21
N LEU A 123 -28.42 32.14 7.46
CA LEU A 123 -27.22 31.78 8.21
C LEU A 123 -27.11 30.27 8.41
N PHE A 124 -28.20 29.65 8.85
CA PHE A 124 -28.23 28.22 9.14
C PHE A 124 -28.17 27.39 7.86
N LEU A 125 -28.86 27.83 6.80
CA LEU A 125 -28.82 27.17 5.49
C LEU A 125 -27.42 27.20 4.87
N CYS A 126 -26.71 28.33 4.92
CA CYS A 126 -25.32 28.42 4.46
C CYS A 126 -24.40 27.44 5.20
N ASN A 127 -24.60 27.27 6.51
CA ASN A 127 -23.82 26.34 7.32
C ASN A 127 -24.08 24.86 7.01
N LEU A 128 -25.25 24.49 6.47
CA LEU A 128 -25.51 23.12 6.02
C LEU A 128 -24.49 22.67 4.97
N PHE A 129 -24.13 23.56 4.03
CA PHE A 129 -23.12 23.27 3.00
C PHE A 129 -21.73 23.04 3.60
N VAL A 130 -21.34 23.80 4.61
CA VAL A 130 -20.04 23.63 5.29
C VAL A 130 -19.98 22.30 6.03
N VAL A 131 -21.05 21.94 6.76
CA VAL A 131 -21.14 20.67 7.51
C VAL A 131 -21.12 19.48 6.56
N PHE A 132 -21.88 19.54 5.47
CA PHE A 132 -21.90 18.50 4.44
C PHE A 132 -20.54 18.37 3.75
N GLY A 133 -19.95 19.48 3.32
CA GLY A 133 -18.63 19.50 2.67
C GLY A 133 -17.54 18.90 3.56
N PHE A 134 -17.52 19.24 4.85
CA PHE A 134 -16.56 18.65 5.80
C PHE A 134 -16.81 17.15 6.00
N GLY A 135 -18.08 16.74 6.14
CA GLY A 135 -18.47 15.34 6.30
C GLY A 135 -18.02 14.51 5.11
N ALA A 136 -18.37 14.93 3.90
CA ALA A 136 -18.08 14.22 2.65
C ALA A 136 -16.58 13.96 2.41
N LEU A 137 -15.70 14.83 2.91
CA LEU A 137 -14.24 14.67 2.78
C LEU A 137 -13.66 13.55 3.67
N ARG A 138 -14.38 13.13 4.71
CA ARG A 138 -13.86 12.20 5.73
C ARG A 138 -14.69 10.94 5.91
N THR A 139 -15.91 10.91 5.38
CA THR A 139 -16.81 9.76 5.48
C THR A 139 -16.75 8.87 4.24
N SER A 140 -17.14 7.61 4.39
CA SER A 140 -17.31 6.72 3.23
C SER A 140 -18.46 7.19 2.33
N ALA A 141 -18.46 6.81 1.05
CA ALA A 141 -19.54 7.16 0.11
C ALA A 141 -20.93 6.78 0.63
N ARG A 142 -21.06 5.62 1.28
CA ARG A 142 -22.31 5.17 1.92
C ARG A 142 -22.74 6.10 3.06
N GLN A 143 -21.81 6.50 3.94
CA GLN A 143 -22.11 7.43 5.03
C GLN A 143 -22.46 8.82 4.52
N THR A 144 -21.75 9.31 3.50
CA THR A 144 -22.06 10.58 2.82
C THR A 144 -23.47 10.55 2.23
N ALA A 145 -23.86 9.45 1.57
CA ALA A 145 -25.20 9.29 1.03
C ALA A 145 -26.27 9.30 2.15
N ILE A 146 -26.04 8.62 3.27
CA ILE A 146 -26.96 8.62 4.42
C ILE A 146 -27.11 10.05 4.98
N VAL A 147 -25.99 10.75 5.22
CA VAL A 147 -26.01 12.14 5.72
C VAL A 147 -26.74 13.06 4.74
N TRP A 148 -26.50 12.90 3.44
CA TRP A 148 -27.21 13.64 2.39
C TRP A 148 -28.72 13.36 2.41
N THR A 149 -29.14 12.10 2.52
CA THR A 149 -30.57 11.74 2.59
C THR A 149 -31.23 12.39 3.81
N ILE A 150 -30.57 12.35 4.98
CA ILE A 150 -31.07 13.03 6.19
C ILE A 150 -31.20 14.54 5.94
N MET A 151 -30.22 15.17 5.27
CA MET A 151 -30.26 16.60 4.92
C MET A 151 -31.47 16.92 4.07
N VAL A 152 -31.67 16.15 3.00
CA VAL A 152 -32.72 16.38 2.01
C VAL A 152 -34.09 16.18 2.64
N LEU A 153 -34.27 15.13 3.43
CA LEU A 153 -35.52 14.89 4.16
C LEU A 153 -35.81 16.01 5.17
N GLY A 154 -34.79 16.47 5.90
CA GLY A 154 -34.93 17.57 6.85
C GLY A 154 -35.27 18.90 6.17
N LEU A 155 -34.63 19.20 5.04
CA LEU A 155 -34.95 20.37 4.21
C LEU A 155 -36.36 20.26 3.61
N ALA A 156 -36.74 19.08 3.11
CA ALA A 156 -38.09 18.86 2.58
C ALA A 156 -39.16 19.06 3.66
N ALA A 157 -38.94 18.53 4.87
CA ALA A 157 -39.85 18.76 6.00
C ALA A 157 -39.95 20.24 6.37
N LEU A 158 -38.85 20.98 6.32
CA LEU A 158 -38.83 22.41 6.62
C LEU A 158 -39.53 23.25 5.55
N PHE A 159 -39.21 23.04 4.27
CA PHE A 159 -39.70 23.86 3.15
C PHE A 159 -41.09 23.46 2.66
N LEU A 160 -41.45 22.18 2.70
CA LEU A 160 -42.75 21.68 2.24
C LEU A 160 -43.74 21.48 3.39
N GLY A 161 -43.23 21.32 4.62
CA GLY A 161 -44.05 21.05 5.80
C GLY A 161 -44.35 22.27 6.67
N THR A 162 -43.80 23.45 6.35
CA THR A 162 -44.03 24.67 7.14
C THR A 162 -44.23 25.89 6.25
N ASP A 163 -45.11 26.80 6.66
CA ASP A 163 -45.34 28.09 5.98
C ASP A 163 -44.41 29.21 6.49
N LYS A 164 -43.33 28.84 7.21
CA LYS A 164 -42.39 29.83 7.76
C LYS A 164 -41.56 30.45 6.64
N ALA A 165 -41.61 31.77 6.53
CA ALA A 165 -40.79 32.51 5.57
C ALA A 165 -39.32 32.53 6.02
N ILE A 166 -38.53 31.61 5.45
CA ILE A 166 -37.08 31.55 5.68
C ILE A 166 -36.41 32.74 4.99
N GLY A 167 -35.97 33.69 5.81
CA GLY A 167 -35.55 35.02 5.37
C GLY A 167 -34.05 35.20 5.20
N MET A 168 -33.73 36.24 4.44
CA MET A 168 -32.42 36.87 4.35
C MET A 168 -32.60 38.34 4.75
N PRO A 169 -32.25 38.74 5.99
CA PRO A 169 -32.50 40.08 6.48
C PRO A 169 -31.76 41.14 5.66
N THR A 170 -32.49 42.10 5.12
CA THR A 170 -31.90 43.20 4.33
C THR A 170 -32.53 44.57 4.64
N GLY A 171 -33.33 44.64 5.70
CA GLY A 171 -34.11 45.81 6.09
C GLY A 171 -33.25 46.97 6.56
N THR A 172 -32.25 46.72 7.41
CA THR A 172 -31.33 47.74 7.91
C THR A 172 -29.93 47.62 7.30
N ARG A 173 -29.10 48.67 7.44
CA ARG A 173 -27.67 48.59 7.07
C ARG A 173 -26.92 47.55 7.91
N ILE A 174 -27.32 47.38 9.18
CA ILE A 174 -26.74 46.40 10.10
C ILE A 174 -27.10 44.97 9.67
N ASP A 175 -28.35 44.72 9.23
CA ASP A 175 -28.76 43.43 8.66
C ASP A 175 -27.97 43.06 7.41
N ARG A 176 -27.76 44.03 6.51
CA ARG A 176 -26.97 43.81 5.29
C ARG A 176 -25.52 43.50 5.63
N LEU A 177 -24.94 44.18 6.62
CA LEU A 177 -23.60 43.89 7.12
C LEU A 177 -23.52 42.47 7.69
N ALA A 178 -24.45 42.08 8.57
CA ALA A 178 -24.50 40.75 9.16
C ALA A 178 -24.68 39.66 8.09
N THR A 179 -25.55 39.89 7.10
CA THR A 179 -25.77 38.97 5.98
C THR A 179 -24.52 38.85 5.11
N MET A 180 -23.85 39.95 4.81
CA MET A 180 -22.56 39.92 4.11
C MET A 180 -21.52 39.10 4.89
N LEU A 181 -21.46 39.24 6.22
CA LEU A 181 -20.57 38.45 7.08
C LEU A 181 -20.90 36.96 7.02
N VAL A 182 -22.19 36.56 6.99
CA VAL A 182 -22.58 35.14 6.79
C VAL A 182 -21.94 34.57 5.53
N PHE A 183 -22.08 35.25 4.39
CA PHE A 183 -21.50 34.79 3.14
C PHE A 183 -19.97 34.79 3.17
N ALA A 184 -19.35 35.86 3.67
CA ALA A 184 -17.89 35.96 3.77
C ALA A 184 -17.30 34.83 4.63
N LEU A 185 -17.90 34.54 5.79
CA LEU A 185 -17.48 33.46 6.67
C LEU A 185 -17.73 32.09 6.03
N THR A 186 -18.87 31.89 5.37
CA THR A 186 -19.20 30.62 4.69
C THR A 186 -18.23 30.33 3.55
N ILE A 187 -17.94 31.32 2.69
CA ILE A 187 -16.96 31.20 1.61
C ILE A 187 -15.57 30.95 2.18
N GLY A 188 -15.16 31.68 3.22
CA GLY A 188 -13.89 31.47 3.90
C GLY A 188 -13.75 30.06 4.47
N ARG A 189 -14.82 29.51 5.07
CA ARG A 189 -14.86 28.12 5.56
C ARG A 189 -14.74 27.12 4.41
N CYS A 190 -15.50 27.27 3.32
CA CYS A 190 -15.40 26.40 2.15
C CYS A 190 -13.99 26.42 1.51
N MET A 191 -13.37 27.60 1.40
CA MET A 191 -12.00 27.74 0.93
C MET A 191 -11.01 27.01 1.84
N TYR A 192 -11.13 27.19 3.16
CA TYR A 192 -10.29 26.48 4.13
C TYR A 192 -10.42 24.95 4.01
N LEU A 193 -11.65 24.44 3.87
CA LEU A 193 -11.90 23.01 3.62
C LEU A 193 -11.20 22.52 2.35
N GLY A 194 -11.25 23.30 1.27
CA GLY A 194 -10.59 22.98 0.00
C GLY A 194 -9.06 22.91 0.13
N ILE A 195 -8.43 23.92 0.74
CA ILE A 195 -6.99 23.95 1.00
C ILE A 195 -6.57 22.78 1.89
N PHE A 196 -7.34 22.52 2.95
CA PHE A 196 -7.10 21.41 3.86
C PHE A 196 -7.17 20.06 3.12
N SER A 197 -8.19 19.87 2.28
CA SER A 197 -8.37 18.67 1.46
C SER A 197 -7.20 18.45 0.49
N SER A 198 -6.79 19.49 -0.24
CA SER A 198 -5.65 19.43 -1.15
C SER A 198 -4.35 19.08 -0.43
N SER A 199 -4.09 19.68 0.74
CA SER A 199 -2.92 19.36 1.57
C SER A 199 -2.92 17.90 2.05
N MET A 200 -4.09 17.35 2.37
CA MET A 200 -4.23 15.95 2.76
C MET A 200 -3.96 15.01 1.58
N GLN A 201 -4.51 15.31 0.40
CA GLN A 201 -4.26 14.53 -0.82
C GLN A 201 -2.76 14.52 -1.16
N GLN A 202 -2.10 15.67 -1.06
CA GLN A 202 -0.67 15.78 -1.30
C GLN A 202 0.15 14.96 -0.29
N SER A 203 -0.22 14.98 1.00
CA SER A 203 0.45 14.17 2.03
C SER A 203 0.29 12.67 1.78
N LEU A 204 -0.88 12.22 1.31
CA LEU A 204 -1.12 10.83 0.93
C LEU A 204 -0.27 10.43 -0.28
N TYR A 205 -0.23 11.27 -1.31
CA TYR A 205 0.59 11.03 -2.51
C TYR A 205 2.08 10.88 -2.15
N GLN A 206 2.62 11.80 -1.35
CA GLN A 206 4.02 11.74 -0.88
C GLN A 206 4.32 10.49 -0.04
N SER A 207 3.37 10.09 0.81
CA SER A 207 3.52 8.85 1.59
C SER A 207 3.54 7.61 0.70
N GLY A 208 2.75 7.61 -0.38
CA GLY A 208 2.74 6.55 -1.40
C GLY A 208 4.07 6.44 -2.14
N LEU A 209 4.68 7.58 -2.52
CA LEU A 209 5.99 7.60 -3.17
C LEU A 209 7.09 7.02 -2.27
N LYS A 210 7.16 7.46 -1.00
CA LYS A 210 8.14 6.94 -0.03
C LYS A 210 8.01 5.44 0.19
N LEU A 211 6.77 4.94 0.24
CA LEU A 211 6.51 3.52 0.39
C LEU A 211 7.03 2.74 -0.82
N LYS A 212 6.77 3.22 -2.04
CA LYS A 212 7.27 2.61 -3.28
C LYS A 212 8.80 2.57 -3.32
N GLU A 213 9.45 3.65 -2.92
CA GLU A 213 10.91 3.71 -2.86
C GLU A 213 11.51 2.76 -1.83
N ALA A 214 10.91 2.67 -0.64
CA ALA A 214 11.31 1.72 0.39
C ALA A 214 11.16 0.26 -0.10
N TYR A 215 10.07 -0.06 -0.80
CA TYR A 215 9.88 -1.37 -1.42
C TYR A 215 10.96 -1.69 -2.44
N ARG A 216 11.25 -0.77 -3.38
CA ARG A 216 12.33 -0.94 -4.35
C ARG A 216 13.67 -1.19 -3.65
N ARG A 217 13.94 -0.50 -2.54
CA ARG A 217 15.20 -0.68 -1.82
C ARG A 217 15.29 -2.04 -1.13
N ILE A 218 14.19 -2.55 -0.60
CA ILE A 218 14.12 -3.91 -0.04
C ILE A 218 14.36 -4.93 -1.14
N GLU A 219 13.73 -4.76 -2.30
CA GLU A 219 13.90 -5.62 -3.47
C GLU A 219 15.35 -5.60 -3.99
N GLU A 220 15.99 -4.42 -4.00
CA GLU A 220 17.42 -4.27 -4.32
C GLU A 220 18.35 -4.99 -3.32
N LEU A 221 17.93 -5.14 -2.07
CA LEU A 221 18.67 -5.77 -0.98
C LEU A 221 18.39 -7.27 -0.85
N ALA A 222 17.38 -7.80 -1.54
CA ALA A 222 17.14 -9.22 -1.58
C ALA A 222 18.35 -9.91 -2.25
N GLU A 223 18.98 -10.86 -1.57
CA GLU A 223 20.14 -11.61 -2.09
C GLU A 223 19.72 -12.91 -2.79
N LEU A 224 18.48 -13.36 -2.57
CA LEU A 224 17.96 -14.64 -3.06
C LEU A 224 16.94 -14.43 -4.19
N ASP A 225 16.83 -15.43 -5.05
CA ASP A 225 15.77 -15.57 -6.05
C ASP A 225 14.50 -16.12 -5.38
N GLU A 226 13.38 -15.42 -5.54
CA GLU A 226 12.12 -15.74 -4.84
C GLU A 226 11.57 -17.13 -5.21
N LEU A 227 11.81 -17.59 -6.44
CA LEU A 227 11.27 -18.87 -6.90
C LEU A 227 12.10 -20.04 -6.37
N THR A 228 13.42 -19.97 -6.51
CA THR A 228 14.33 -21.10 -6.27
C THR A 228 15.01 -21.07 -4.91
N GLY A 229 15.01 -19.94 -4.20
CA GLY A 229 15.73 -19.73 -2.95
C GLY A 229 17.26 -19.70 -3.10
N THR A 230 17.78 -19.76 -4.33
CA THR A 230 19.22 -19.65 -4.63
C THR A 230 19.66 -18.20 -4.65
N SER A 231 20.96 -17.91 -4.70
CA SER A 231 21.42 -16.53 -4.91
C SER A 231 20.82 -15.97 -6.20
N ASN A 232 20.29 -14.75 -6.17
CA ASN A 232 19.85 -14.10 -7.41
C ASN A 232 21.05 -13.67 -8.27
N ARG A 233 20.79 -13.25 -9.51
CA ARG A 233 21.81 -12.83 -10.47
C ARG A 233 22.80 -11.82 -9.88
N ARG A 234 22.32 -10.82 -9.13
CA ARG A 234 23.18 -9.80 -8.52
C ARG A 234 24.10 -10.40 -7.46
N SER A 235 23.54 -11.22 -6.57
CA SER A 235 24.28 -11.84 -5.48
C SER A 235 25.36 -12.80 -6.00
N ILE A 236 25.01 -13.68 -6.95
CA ILE A 236 25.98 -14.64 -7.51
C ILE A 236 27.09 -13.98 -8.33
N MET A 237 26.79 -12.87 -9.02
CA MET A 237 27.79 -12.09 -9.74
C MET A 237 28.77 -11.38 -8.80
N ARG A 238 28.28 -10.80 -7.70
CA ARG A 238 29.15 -10.25 -6.65
C ARG A 238 30.07 -11.33 -6.07
N THR A 239 29.53 -12.50 -5.77
CA THR A 239 30.33 -13.64 -5.30
C THR A 239 31.39 -14.06 -6.32
N LEU A 240 31.06 -14.08 -7.61
CA LEU A 240 32.06 -14.36 -8.66
C LEU A 240 33.20 -13.33 -8.65
N GLU A 241 32.89 -12.04 -8.55
CA GLU A 241 33.91 -10.98 -8.50
C GLU A 241 34.82 -11.10 -7.26
N GLU A 242 34.23 -11.40 -6.11
CA GLU A 242 34.96 -11.67 -4.86
C GLU A 242 35.92 -12.85 -4.99
N GLU A 243 35.47 -13.92 -5.65
CA GLU A 243 36.26 -15.13 -5.92
C GLU A 243 37.40 -14.87 -6.91
N ILE A 244 37.16 -14.11 -7.99
CA ILE A 244 38.21 -13.70 -8.94
C ILE A 244 39.29 -12.90 -8.21
N ALA A 245 38.88 -11.94 -7.36
CA ALA A 245 39.81 -11.15 -6.57
C ALA A 245 40.60 -12.00 -5.56
N ARG A 246 39.98 -13.03 -4.98
CA ARG A 246 40.65 -13.99 -4.09
C ARG A 246 41.70 -14.81 -4.84
N CYS A 247 41.36 -15.37 -5.99
CA CYS A 247 42.28 -16.12 -6.83
C CYS A 247 43.47 -15.28 -7.30
N ALA A 248 43.22 -14.02 -7.67
CA ALA A 248 44.28 -13.09 -8.06
C ALA A 248 45.31 -12.83 -6.94
N ARG A 249 44.88 -12.84 -5.66
CA ARG A 249 45.78 -12.65 -4.51
C ARG A 249 46.52 -13.92 -4.10
N ASN A 250 45.83 -15.06 -4.11
CA ASN A 250 46.33 -16.29 -3.50
C ASN A 250 46.95 -17.28 -4.50
N GLY A 251 46.78 -17.05 -5.81
CA GLY A 251 47.17 -18.00 -6.85
C GLY A 251 46.31 -19.27 -6.91
N SER A 252 45.16 -19.29 -6.21
CA SER A 252 44.20 -20.40 -6.19
C SER A 252 43.46 -20.52 -7.53
N SER A 253 43.04 -21.75 -7.89
CA SER A 253 42.19 -21.98 -9.06
C SER A 253 40.72 -21.71 -8.76
N CYS A 254 39.97 -21.22 -9.74
CA CYS A 254 38.51 -21.13 -9.69
C CYS A 254 37.93 -21.58 -11.03
N ALA A 255 36.93 -22.46 -10.97
CA ALA A 255 36.13 -22.82 -12.12
C ALA A 255 34.76 -22.14 -12.05
N VAL A 256 34.15 -21.92 -13.20
CA VAL A 256 32.79 -21.40 -13.33
C VAL A 256 32.04 -22.23 -14.34
N ALA A 257 30.79 -22.54 -14.06
CA ALA A 257 29.88 -23.21 -14.98
C ALA A 257 28.60 -22.40 -15.18
N LEU A 258 28.25 -22.18 -16.45
CA LEU A 258 26.93 -21.68 -16.84
C LEU A 258 26.07 -22.90 -17.20
N ILE A 259 24.94 -23.06 -16.52
CA ILE A 259 24.06 -24.22 -16.58
C ILE A 259 22.70 -23.78 -17.10
N ASP A 260 22.10 -24.57 -17.97
CA ASP A 260 20.79 -24.30 -18.56
C ASP A 260 19.94 -25.57 -18.58
N LEU A 261 18.65 -25.42 -18.26
CA LEU A 261 17.68 -26.50 -18.36
C LEU A 261 17.30 -26.73 -19.82
N ASP A 262 17.60 -27.92 -20.32
CA ASP A 262 17.34 -28.28 -21.70
C ASP A 262 15.83 -28.25 -22.00
N HIS A 263 15.47 -27.59 -23.09
CA HIS A 263 14.09 -27.51 -23.58
C HIS A 263 13.08 -26.93 -22.57
N PHE A 264 13.51 -26.08 -21.64
CA PHE A 264 12.63 -25.51 -20.62
C PHE A 264 11.41 -24.77 -21.19
N LYS A 265 11.57 -24.05 -22.31
CA LYS A 265 10.42 -23.48 -23.04
C LYS A 265 9.37 -24.54 -23.41
N ARG A 266 9.80 -25.71 -23.90
CA ARG A 266 8.88 -26.82 -24.24
C ARG A 266 8.19 -27.38 -23.00
N ILE A 267 8.86 -27.42 -21.85
CA ILE A 267 8.25 -27.81 -20.57
C ILE A 267 7.11 -26.85 -20.24
N ASN A 268 7.35 -25.53 -20.33
CA ASN A 268 6.31 -24.52 -20.11
C ASN A 268 5.16 -24.65 -21.12
N ASP A 269 5.48 -24.85 -22.40
CA ASP A 269 4.47 -24.92 -23.46
C ASP A 269 3.57 -26.17 -23.33
N VAL A 270 4.13 -27.30 -22.87
CA VAL A 270 3.39 -28.58 -22.75
C VAL A 270 2.67 -28.72 -21.41
N TYR A 271 3.31 -28.30 -20.31
CA TYR A 271 2.82 -28.56 -18.95
C TYR A 271 2.34 -27.29 -18.22
N GLY A 272 2.54 -26.12 -18.82
CA GLY A 272 2.18 -24.83 -18.23
C GLY A 272 3.25 -24.27 -17.30
N HIS A 273 3.22 -22.94 -17.14
CA HIS A 273 4.16 -22.21 -16.28
C HIS A 273 4.25 -22.73 -14.84
N PRO A 274 3.16 -23.11 -14.14
CA PRO A 274 3.27 -23.63 -12.78
C PRO A 274 4.14 -24.88 -12.67
N ILE A 275 4.11 -25.78 -13.67
CA ILE A 275 4.95 -26.99 -13.68
C ILE A 275 6.40 -26.64 -14.03
N GLY A 276 6.62 -25.68 -14.93
CA GLY A 276 7.97 -25.15 -15.17
C GLY A 276 8.61 -24.54 -13.92
N ASP A 277 7.83 -23.82 -13.13
CA ASP A 277 8.29 -23.25 -11.85
C ASP A 277 8.68 -24.33 -10.84
N GLU A 278 7.90 -25.42 -10.72
CA GLU A 278 8.28 -26.57 -9.89
C GLU A 278 9.53 -27.28 -10.42
N ALA A 279 9.71 -27.34 -11.74
CA ALA A 279 10.90 -27.92 -12.35
C ALA A 279 12.16 -27.12 -11.96
N LEU A 280 12.08 -25.79 -11.98
CA LEU A 280 13.16 -24.91 -11.54
C LEU A 280 13.48 -25.06 -10.05
N ARG A 281 12.46 -25.15 -9.18
CA ARG A 281 12.66 -25.39 -7.73
C ARG A 281 13.33 -26.71 -7.47
N THR A 282 12.84 -27.77 -8.09
CA THR A 282 13.35 -29.13 -7.89
C THR A 282 14.79 -29.24 -8.40
N PHE A 283 15.08 -28.65 -9.55
CA PHE A 283 16.43 -28.53 -10.06
C PHE A 283 17.34 -27.80 -9.07
N ALA A 284 16.92 -26.63 -8.57
CA ALA A 284 17.72 -25.86 -7.63
C ALA A 284 18.00 -26.61 -6.32
N ILE A 285 16.99 -27.30 -5.76
CA ILE A 285 17.14 -28.16 -4.58
C ILE A 285 18.12 -29.32 -4.86
N GLY A 286 17.96 -29.99 -6.01
CA GLY A 286 18.81 -31.10 -6.43
C GLY A 286 20.28 -30.68 -6.59
N MET A 287 20.52 -29.47 -7.13
CA MET A 287 21.85 -28.88 -7.19
C MET A 287 22.39 -28.58 -5.79
N PHE A 288 21.65 -27.82 -4.98
CA PHE A 288 22.09 -27.36 -3.66
C PHE A 288 22.46 -28.52 -2.73
N ALA A 289 21.67 -29.61 -2.74
CA ALA A 289 21.92 -30.80 -1.93
C ALA A 289 23.23 -31.55 -2.30
N ASN A 290 23.80 -31.27 -3.48
CA ASN A 290 24.93 -31.99 -4.04
C ASN A 290 26.19 -31.12 -4.22
N LEU A 291 26.15 -29.87 -3.79
CA LEU A 291 27.28 -28.94 -3.84
C LEU A 291 28.11 -28.97 -2.55
N ARG A 292 29.38 -28.58 -2.64
CA ARG A 292 30.23 -28.42 -1.46
C ARG A 292 29.84 -27.13 -0.74
N SER A 293 30.16 -27.02 0.55
CA SER A 293 29.85 -25.84 1.36
C SER A 293 30.48 -24.53 0.84
N ILE A 294 31.62 -24.64 0.15
CA ILE A 294 32.33 -23.52 -0.46
C ILE A 294 31.81 -23.16 -1.85
N ASP A 295 31.08 -24.07 -2.52
CA ASP A 295 30.53 -23.79 -3.83
C ASP A 295 29.40 -22.75 -3.71
N ARG A 296 29.23 -21.96 -4.76
CA ARG A 296 28.23 -20.87 -4.77
C ARG A 296 27.38 -20.99 -6.02
N PHE A 297 26.07 -21.00 -5.81
CA PHE A 297 25.10 -21.31 -6.85
C PHE A 297 23.98 -20.29 -6.83
N GLY A 298 23.62 -19.79 -8.01
CA GLY A 298 22.59 -18.79 -8.14
C GLY A 298 21.94 -18.77 -9.51
N ARG A 299 20.70 -18.28 -9.55
CA ARG A 299 19.94 -18.10 -10.77
C ARG A 299 20.44 -16.87 -11.52
N TYR A 300 21.00 -17.10 -12.71
CA TYR A 300 21.60 -16.07 -13.55
C TYR A 300 20.60 -15.46 -14.54
N GLY A 301 19.66 -16.28 -15.04
CA GLY A 301 18.62 -15.91 -15.99
C GLY A 301 17.31 -16.65 -15.73
N GLY A 302 16.40 -16.66 -16.71
CA GLY A 302 15.10 -17.34 -16.57
C GLY A 302 15.25 -18.83 -16.26
N GLU A 303 15.99 -19.55 -17.11
CA GLU A 303 16.29 -20.99 -16.98
C GLU A 303 17.79 -21.27 -16.80
N GLU A 304 18.58 -20.22 -16.62
CA GLU A 304 20.04 -20.24 -16.56
C GLU A 304 20.54 -20.05 -15.13
N PHE A 305 21.55 -20.82 -14.74
CA PHE A 305 22.16 -20.80 -13.43
C PHE A 305 23.66 -20.69 -13.53
N LEU A 306 24.25 -19.93 -12.61
CA LEU A 306 25.68 -19.77 -12.48
C LEU A 306 26.17 -20.55 -11.27
N LEU A 307 27.19 -21.38 -11.49
CA LEU A 307 27.88 -22.12 -10.46
C LEU A 307 29.34 -21.67 -10.39
N VAL A 308 29.74 -21.14 -9.24
CA VAL A 308 31.13 -20.76 -8.94
C VAL A 308 31.75 -21.87 -8.08
N LEU A 309 32.92 -22.32 -8.51
CA LEU A 309 33.59 -23.53 -8.04
C LEU A 309 35.00 -23.20 -7.55
N PRO A 310 35.13 -22.72 -6.29
CA PRO A 310 36.41 -22.45 -5.65
C PRO A 310 37.33 -23.66 -5.62
N ASP A 311 38.63 -23.41 -5.80
CA ASP A 311 39.73 -24.37 -5.62
C ASP A 311 39.58 -25.65 -6.47
N LEU A 312 39.00 -25.51 -7.66
CA LEU A 312 38.83 -26.59 -8.63
C LEU A 312 39.61 -26.31 -9.91
N SER A 313 40.32 -27.32 -10.40
CA SER A 313 40.85 -27.35 -11.77
C SER A 313 39.74 -27.67 -12.77
N GLN A 314 40.00 -27.46 -14.06
CA GLN A 314 39.02 -27.71 -15.13
C GLN A 314 38.54 -29.17 -15.13
N ASP A 315 39.45 -30.13 -14.96
CA ASP A 315 39.11 -31.55 -14.93
C ASP A 315 38.27 -31.92 -13.70
N GLN A 316 38.58 -31.34 -12.54
CA GLN A 316 37.79 -31.57 -11.33
C GLN A 316 36.40 -30.96 -11.45
N ALA A 317 36.29 -29.76 -12.01
CA ALA A 317 35.02 -29.11 -12.29
C ALA A 317 34.18 -29.90 -13.29
N MET A 318 34.77 -30.37 -14.39
CA MET A 318 34.11 -31.25 -15.37
C MET A 318 33.53 -32.50 -14.71
N ARG A 319 34.30 -33.18 -13.85
CA ARG A 319 33.81 -34.36 -13.10
C ARG A 319 32.66 -34.02 -12.15
N ALA A 320 32.75 -32.89 -11.46
CA ALA A 320 31.69 -32.43 -10.56
C ALA A 320 30.39 -32.12 -11.32
N LEU A 321 30.48 -31.39 -12.44
CA LEU A 321 29.32 -31.08 -13.28
C LEU A 321 28.73 -32.32 -13.94
N GLU A 322 29.53 -33.28 -14.39
CA GLU A 322 29.03 -34.52 -14.97
C GLU A 322 28.27 -35.37 -13.95
N ARG A 323 28.74 -35.38 -12.69
CA ARG A 323 27.99 -36.01 -11.58
C ARG A 323 26.65 -35.30 -11.36
N LEU A 324 26.64 -33.97 -11.29
CA LEU A 324 25.42 -33.18 -11.09
C LEU A 324 24.43 -33.38 -12.26
N ARG A 325 24.92 -33.39 -13.51
CA ARG A 325 24.11 -33.68 -14.69
C ARG A 325 23.40 -35.02 -14.60
N LYS A 326 24.11 -36.08 -14.21
CA LYS A 326 23.52 -37.42 -14.03
C LYS A 326 22.46 -37.41 -12.94
N ILE A 327 22.74 -36.81 -11.78
CA ILE A 327 21.77 -36.70 -10.69
C ILE A 327 20.48 -36.05 -11.17
N ILE A 328 20.56 -34.91 -11.88
CA ILE A 328 19.39 -34.21 -12.39
C ILE A 328 18.63 -35.03 -13.45
N ALA A 329 19.35 -35.71 -14.34
CA ALA A 329 18.75 -36.57 -15.36
C ALA A 329 18.05 -37.82 -14.77
N ASP A 330 18.55 -38.32 -13.64
CA ASP A 330 18.04 -39.51 -12.95
C ASP A 330 16.94 -39.18 -11.91
N LEU A 331 16.62 -37.90 -11.68
CA LEU A 331 15.51 -37.52 -10.81
C LEU A 331 14.17 -38.01 -11.39
N ASP A 332 13.27 -38.43 -10.51
CA ASP A 332 11.91 -38.80 -10.90
C ASP A 332 11.04 -37.57 -11.14
N TRP A 333 11.09 -37.07 -12.36
CA TRP A 333 10.26 -35.96 -12.84
C TRP A 333 8.80 -36.35 -13.07
N SER A 334 8.46 -37.66 -13.03
CA SER A 334 7.10 -38.13 -13.29
C SER A 334 6.11 -37.73 -12.19
N ALA A 335 6.61 -37.39 -11.00
CA ALA A 335 5.84 -36.82 -9.91
C ALA A 335 5.11 -35.51 -10.27
N PHE A 336 5.64 -34.74 -11.24
CA PHE A 336 4.99 -33.51 -11.73
C PHE A 336 4.05 -33.79 -12.90
N SER A 337 4.46 -34.67 -13.82
CA SER A 337 3.65 -35.07 -14.97
C SER A 337 4.18 -36.39 -15.55
N PRO A 338 3.32 -37.37 -15.90
CA PRO A 338 3.74 -38.65 -16.45
C PRO A 338 4.64 -38.49 -17.69
N GLY A 339 5.83 -39.11 -17.65
CA GLY A 339 6.78 -39.09 -18.76
C GLY A 339 7.58 -37.79 -18.92
N MET A 340 7.46 -36.84 -17.99
CA MET A 340 8.31 -35.66 -17.95
C MET A 340 9.77 -36.08 -17.71
N GLN A 341 10.69 -35.44 -18.44
CA GLN A 341 12.13 -35.58 -18.26
C GLN A 341 12.76 -34.20 -18.34
N VAL A 342 13.69 -33.91 -17.43
CA VAL A 342 14.46 -32.67 -17.41
C VAL A 342 15.94 -33.03 -17.42
N THR A 343 16.67 -32.44 -18.36
CA THR A 343 18.12 -32.57 -18.45
C THR A 343 18.76 -31.20 -18.44
N ILE A 344 20.07 -31.16 -18.21
CA ILE A 344 20.83 -29.91 -18.24
C ILE A 344 22.00 -29.99 -19.21
N SER A 345 22.30 -28.85 -19.82
CA SER A 345 23.57 -28.62 -20.50
C SER A 345 24.37 -27.60 -19.69
N ALA A 346 25.69 -27.78 -19.60
CA ALA A 346 26.56 -26.79 -18.96
C ALA A 346 27.83 -26.53 -19.75
N GLY A 347 28.27 -25.27 -19.73
CA GLY A 347 29.59 -24.85 -20.19
C GLY A 347 30.47 -24.51 -18.99
N VAL A 348 31.61 -25.19 -18.86
CA VAL A 348 32.56 -24.96 -17.76
C VAL A 348 33.86 -24.37 -18.25
N THR A 349 34.45 -23.50 -17.45
CA THR A 349 35.74 -22.91 -17.77
C THR A 349 36.48 -22.56 -16.48
N THR A 350 37.81 -22.48 -16.54
CA THR A 350 38.62 -22.02 -15.41
C THR A 350 39.17 -20.63 -15.63
N LEU A 351 39.24 -19.89 -14.52
CA LEU A 351 39.80 -18.56 -14.44
C LEU A 351 41.26 -18.56 -14.91
N LYS A 352 41.56 -17.73 -15.91
CA LYS A 352 42.91 -17.46 -16.38
C LYS A 352 43.53 -16.28 -15.61
N PRO A 353 44.86 -16.18 -15.56
CA PRO A 353 45.53 -15.04 -14.96
C PRO A 353 45.08 -13.71 -15.58
N ARG A 354 44.70 -12.74 -14.74
CA ARG A 354 44.22 -11.39 -15.14
C ARG A 354 42.93 -11.36 -15.96
N GLU A 355 42.15 -12.44 -15.94
CA GLU A 355 40.83 -12.50 -16.57
C GLU A 355 39.78 -11.83 -15.66
N ASN A 356 38.76 -11.22 -16.27
CA ASN A 356 37.64 -10.59 -15.57
C ASN A 356 36.36 -11.44 -15.68
N SER A 357 35.32 -11.09 -14.92
CA SER A 357 34.05 -11.83 -14.89
C SER A 357 33.39 -11.92 -16.28
N ASP A 358 33.38 -10.84 -17.05
CA ASP A 358 32.74 -10.81 -18.38
C ASP A 358 33.41 -11.76 -19.38
N THR A 359 34.73 -11.73 -19.47
CA THR A 359 35.50 -12.60 -20.39
C THR A 359 35.44 -14.07 -19.97
N LEU A 360 35.44 -14.33 -18.67
CA LEU A 360 35.25 -15.67 -18.10
C LEU A 360 33.85 -16.22 -18.43
N LEU A 361 32.80 -15.43 -18.22
CA LEU A 361 31.42 -15.83 -18.51
C LEU A 361 31.18 -16.03 -20.01
N ALA A 362 31.78 -15.19 -20.87
CA ALA A 362 31.69 -15.37 -22.32
C ALA A 362 32.29 -16.70 -22.79
N ARG A 363 33.37 -17.17 -22.16
CA ARG A 363 33.94 -18.51 -22.43
C ARG A 363 33.03 -19.63 -21.95
N ALA A 364 32.46 -19.48 -20.74
CA ALA A 364 31.50 -20.44 -20.21
C ALA A 364 30.26 -20.55 -21.11
N ASP A 365 29.74 -19.42 -21.59
CA ASP A 365 28.61 -19.36 -22.52
C ASP A 365 28.95 -20.02 -23.87
N GLY A 366 30.13 -19.74 -24.44
CA GLY A 366 30.60 -20.42 -25.65
C GLY A 366 30.68 -21.95 -25.50
N ALA A 367 31.13 -22.42 -24.33
CA ALA A 367 31.13 -23.84 -24.00
C ALA A 367 29.69 -24.40 -23.86
N LEU A 368 28.78 -23.67 -23.19
CA LEU A 368 27.38 -24.06 -23.04
C LEU A 368 26.69 -24.18 -24.40
N TYR A 369 26.94 -23.22 -25.29
CA TYR A 369 26.46 -23.27 -26.67
C TYR A 369 26.94 -24.53 -27.39
N ALA A 370 28.22 -24.88 -27.27
CA ALA A 370 28.78 -26.11 -27.85
C ALA A 370 28.14 -27.38 -27.26
N ALA A 371 27.83 -27.39 -25.96
CA ALA A 371 27.10 -28.49 -25.32
C ALA A 371 25.69 -28.65 -25.91
N LYS A 372 24.94 -27.54 -26.03
CA LYS A 372 23.60 -27.55 -26.63
C LYS A 372 23.63 -28.00 -28.10
N ALA A 373 24.58 -27.49 -28.89
CA ALA A 373 24.72 -27.81 -30.31
C ALA A 373 25.05 -29.28 -30.58
N ARG A 374 25.76 -29.95 -29.67
CA ARG A 374 26.12 -31.37 -29.81
C ARG A 374 25.02 -32.34 -29.37
N GLY A 375 23.83 -31.85 -29.07
CA GLY A 375 22.67 -32.69 -28.72
C GLY A 375 22.28 -32.65 -27.25
N ARG A 376 22.63 -31.58 -26.52
CA ARG A 376 22.21 -31.31 -25.14
C ARG A 376 22.57 -32.41 -24.14
N ASN A 377 22.06 -32.33 -22.91
CA ASN A 377 22.31 -33.24 -21.80
C ASN A 377 23.80 -33.59 -21.65
N ARG A 378 24.66 -32.56 -21.63
CA ARG A 378 26.11 -32.74 -21.59
C ARG A 378 26.85 -31.53 -21.05
N ILE A 379 28.09 -31.77 -20.65
CA ILE A 379 29.02 -30.74 -20.22
C ILE A 379 30.08 -30.53 -21.30
N ALA A 380 30.39 -29.27 -21.60
CA ALA A 380 31.51 -28.89 -22.47
C ALA A 380 32.42 -27.91 -21.75
N SER A 381 33.70 -27.87 -22.12
CA SER A 381 34.69 -26.97 -21.53
C SER A 381 35.38 -26.07 -22.55
N ALA A 382 35.83 -24.88 -22.13
CA ALA A 382 36.53 -23.89 -22.97
C ALA A 382 37.83 -23.33 -22.38
#